data_AF-A0A2G3ALU1-F1
#
_entry.id   AF-A0A2G3ALU1-F1
#
_cell.length_a   1.000
_cell.length_b   1.000
_cell.length_c   1.000
_cell.angle_alpha   90.00
_cell.angle_beta   90.00
_cell.angle_gamma   90.00
#
_symmetry.space_group_name_H-M   'P 1'
#
loop_
_entity.id
_entity.type
_entity.pdbx_description
1 polymer ?
#
loop_
_entity_poly.entity_id
_entity_poly.type
_entity_poly.pdbx_seq_one_letter_code
_entity_poly.pdbx_strand_id
1 'polypeptide(L)'
;MAHSLPTLNPPKTLNRNLKSINQPIFFLSQTSLPSKITKFKKYPSITMSSQHQNLVPHVALTNNDQHKEEVMTFIKNSISNCLSETHLHLTVPQLNSKIRGKVRDIYDGGDYLVMVTTDRQSAFDRILASIPFKGQVLNETSLWWFNKTQHITPNAVVSVPDRNVTIAKKCLVFPVEFVVRGYVTGSTDTSLWTVYNKGVRNYCGNHLPDGLVKNQKLTENILTPTTKAADHDVPVTPDEIVRRGLMTQADYDEVSRKAMSLFEFGQRVALDHGLILVDTKYEFGKGPDGQIYLIDEVHTPDSSRYWIAHSYQECFQNGLEPENIDKEFLRLWFKDHCNPYEDEVLPDAPEELVSELAWRYIFLFETITNSRFEMPGTKEPVHDRISRNVSQALSSLQQ
;
A
#
# COMPACT_ATOMS: atom_id res chain seq x y z
N MET A 1 -9.70 15.29 46.49
CA MET A 1 -8.40 14.78 46.04
C MET A 1 -8.65 13.96 44.78
N ALA A 2 -8.31 14.52 43.63
CA ALA A 2 -8.55 13.92 42.32
C ALA A 2 -7.41 12.97 42.00
N HIS A 3 -7.71 11.68 41.83
CA HIS A 3 -6.77 10.71 41.31
C HIS A 3 -6.78 10.79 39.78
N SER A 4 -5.70 11.29 39.21
CA SER A 4 -5.43 11.27 37.78
C SER A 4 -5.19 9.84 37.31
N LEU A 5 -6.05 9.34 36.43
CA LEU A 5 -5.79 8.14 35.64
C LEU A 5 -4.51 8.36 34.79
N PRO A 6 -3.56 7.41 34.77
CA PRO A 6 -2.39 7.53 33.92
C PRO A 6 -2.82 7.46 32.45
N THR A 7 -2.46 8.49 31.69
CA THR A 7 -2.64 8.54 30.23
C THR A 7 -1.87 7.40 29.58
N LEU A 8 -2.58 6.50 28.86
CA LEU A 8 -2.04 5.31 28.18
C LEU A 8 -1.31 5.62 26.86
N ASN A 9 -0.69 6.80 26.74
CA ASN A 9 0.25 7.06 25.65
C ASN A 9 1.62 6.53 26.08
N PRO A 10 2.17 5.48 25.45
CA PRO A 10 3.55 5.11 25.70
C PRO A 10 4.47 6.22 25.18
N PRO A 11 5.50 6.64 25.93
CA PRO A 11 6.53 7.53 25.41
C PRO A 11 7.24 6.88 24.22
N LYS A 12 7.63 7.69 23.22
CA LYS A 12 8.59 7.27 22.20
C LYS A 12 9.85 6.79 22.92
N THR A 13 10.37 5.62 22.54
CA THR A 13 11.51 4.86 23.10
C THR A 13 11.23 3.98 24.32
N LEU A 14 11.06 2.68 24.08
CA LEU A 14 11.12 1.62 25.10
C LEU A 14 12.58 1.23 25.34
N ASN A 15 13.01 1.34 26.59
CA ASN A 15 14.31 0.91 27.09
C ASN A 15 14.41 -0.62 27.07
N ARG A 16 15.55 -1.13 26.60
CA ARG A 16 15.86 -2.55 26.41
C ARG A 16 15.89 -3.30 27.75
N ASN A 17 15.11 -4.37 27.85
CA ASN A 17 15.56 -5.67 28.39
C ASN A 17 14.36 -6.61 28.49
N LEU A 18 14.32 -7.66 27.66
CA LEU A 18 13.83 -8.99 28.03
C LEU A 18 14.22 -9.98 26.93
N LYS A 19 14.97 -11.00 27.34
CA LYS A 19 15.59 -12.04 26.52
C LYS A 19 14.53 -13.03 26.02
N SER A 20 14.50 -13.33 24.73
CA SER A 20 13.75 -14.47 24.20
C SER A 20 14.63 -15.72 24.17
N ILE A 21 14.03 -16.85 24.55
CA ILE A 21 14.61 -18.20 24.51
C ILE A 21 13.97 -18.89 23.30
N ASN A 22 14.77 -19.31 22.32
CA ASN A 22 14.34 -20.16 21.21
C ASN A 22 15.12 -21.48 21.23
N GLN A 23 14.39 -22.60 21.18
CA GLN A 23 14.90 -23.92 20.83
C GLN A 23 14.43 -24.31 19.41
N PRO A 24 15.24 -25.06 18.63
CA PRO A 24 14.99 -25.33 17.22
C PRO A 24 14.25 -26.64 16.98
N ILE A 25 13.44 -26.72 15.91
CA ILE A 25 12.93 -27.99 15.40
C ILE A 25 13.23 -28.13 13.89
N PHE A 26 14.02 -29.17 13.64
CA PHE A 26 14.36 -29.97 12.46
C PHE A 26 13.68 -29.75 11.09
N PHE A 27 14.58 -29.70 10.09
CA PHE A 27 14.38 -29.99 8.66
C PHE A 27 14.03 -31.46 8.40
N LEU A 28 13.20 -31.71 7.39
CA LEU A 28 13.22 -32.95 6.61
C LEU A 28 12.87 -32.69 5.13
N SER A 29 13.48 -33.53 4.30
CA SER A 29 13.85 -33.33 2.90
C SER A 29 12.86 -33.84 1.86
N GLN A 30 12.87 -33.16 0.72
CA GLN A 30 12.72 -33.60 -0.68
C GLN A 30 12.19 -35.01 -0.97
N THR A 31 11.20 -35.09 -1.87
CA THR A 31 11.22 -36.05 -2.98
C THR A 31 10.61 -35.43 -4.25
N SER A 32 11.30 -35.67 -5.36
CA SER A 32 11.00 -35.31 -6.75
C SER A 32 10.13 -36.35 -7.45
N LEU A 33 9.38 -35.98 -8.51
CA LEU A 33 9.09 -36.75 -9.75
C LEU A 33 8.08 -35.98 -10.68
N PRO A 34 7.89 -36.35 -11.97
CA PRO A 34 8.29 -35.52 -13.10
C PRO A 34 7.15 -34.92 -13.95
N SER A 35 7.60 -34.08 -14.88
CA SER A 35 6.89 -33.24 -15.85
C SER A 35 6.09 -33.98 -16.93
N LYS A 36 4.95 -33.39 -17.32
CA LYS A 36 4.37 -33.52 -18.67
C LYS A 36 3.89 -32.15 -19.16
N ILE A 37 4.49 -31.71 -20.26
CA ILE A 37 4.24 -30.45 -20.96
C ILE A 37 3.16 -30.69 -22.02
N THR A 38 2.11 -29.88 -22.02
CA THR A 38 1.15 -29.80 -23.14
C THR A 38 0.96 -28.35 -23.56
N LYS A 39 1.26 -28.10 -24.84
CA LYS A 39 1.24 -26.81 -25.53
C LYS A 39 -0.17 -26.24 -25.64
N PHE A 40 -0.37 -24.98 -25.29
CA PHE A 40 -1.56 -24.21 -25.64
C PHE A 40 -1.27 -23.17 -26.73
N LYS A 41 -2.24 -23.06 -27.64
CA LYS A 41 -2.22 -22.31 -28.90
C LYS A 41 -2.54 -20.83 -28.67
N LYS A 42 -1.83 -19.97 -29.42
CA LYS A 42 -2.06 -18.53 -29.58
C LYS A 42 -3.42 -18.23 -30.25
N TYR A 43 -4.06 -17.14 -29.82
CA TYR A 43 -5.10 -16.43 -30.58
C TYR A 43 -4.75 -14.92 -30.65
N PRO A 44 -5.23 -14.21 -31.69
CA PRO A 44 -4.55 -13.05 -32.26
C PRO A 44 -4.88 -11.71 -31.61
N SER A 45 -3.89 -10.84 -31.66
CA SER A 45 -3.88 -9.42 -31.32
C SER A 45 -4.78 -8.61 -32.27
N ILE A 46 -5.60 -7.72 -31.70
CA ILE A 46 -6.36 -6.71 -32.45
C ILE A 46 -5.70 -5.35 -32.20
N THR A 47 -5.30 -4.72 -33.29
CA THR A 47 -4.57 -3.45 -33.38
C THR A 47 -5.48 -2.24 -33.09
N MET A 48 -4.93 -1.25 -32.39
CA MET A 48 -5.57 0.02 -32.08
C MET A 48 -5.77 0.92 -33.32
N SER A 49 -6.89 1.63 -33.35
CA SER A 49 -7.04 2.85 -34.15
C SER A 49 -6.89 4.08 -33.26
N SER A 50 -5.84 4.85 -33.51
CA SER A 50 -5.53 6.15 -32.92
C SER A 50 -6.41 7.24 -33.53
N GLN A 51 -7.21 7.93 -32.72
CA GLN A 51 -7.66 9.30 -32.97
C GLN A 51 -8.44 9.79 -31.74
N HIS A 52 -7.81 10.63 -30.93
CA HIS A 52 -8.41 11.80 -30.27
C HIS A 52 -7.35 12.45 -29.37
N GLN A 53 -6.69 13.47 -29.91
CA GLN A 53 -6.08 14.53 -29.09
C GLN A 53 -7.23 15.29 -28.44
N ASN A 54 -7.52 14.98 -27.17
CA ASN A 54 -8.33 15.85 -26.32
C ASN A 54 -7.39 16.45 -25.28
N LEU A 55 -7.37 17.78 -25.26
CA LEU A 55 -6.77 18.59 -24.22
C LEU A 55 -7.27 18.11 -22.86
N VAL A 56 -6.36 17.50 -22.08
CA VAL A 56 -6.61 17.23 -20.66
C VAL A 56 -6.80 18.59 -19.99
N PRO A 57 -7.89 18.82 -19.24
CA PRO A 57 -8.06 20.05 -18.49
C PRO A 57 -6.82 20.26 -17.63
N HIS A 58 -6.19 21.44 -17.74
CA HIS A 58 -5.18 21.86 -16.77
C HIS A 58 -5.79 21.69 -15.37
N VAL A 59 -5.32 20.68 -14.63
CA VAL A 59 -5.67 20.55 -13.21
C VAL A 59 -5.07 21.77 -12.54
N ALA A 60 -5.93 22.76 -12.31
CA ALA A 60 -5.67 23.94 -11.52
C ALA A 60 -5.62 23.56 -10.03
N LEU A 61 -4.67 22.70 -9.69
CA LEU A 61 -3.96 22.78 -8.43
C LEU A 61 -2.56 23.27 -8.80
N THR A 62 -2.52 24.48 -9.37
CA THR A 62 -1.34 25.33 -9.23
C THR A 62 -0.90 25.22 -7.78
N ASN A 63 0.39 25.00 -7.53
CA ASN A 63 1.03 25.31 -6.26
C ASN A 63 0.46 26.64 -5.77
N ASN A 64 -0.59 26.60 -4.95
CA ASN A 64 -0.96 27.76 -4.19
C ASN A 64 0.01 27.65 -3.03
N ASP A 65 1.17 28.29 -3.18
CA ASP A 65 2.25 28.25 -2.20
C ASP A 65 1.70 28.49 -0.79
N GLN A 66 0.66 29.33 -0.69
CA GLN A 66 -0.13 29.53 0.53
C GLN A 66 -0.78 28.25 1.09
N HIS A 67 -1.47 27.45 0.27
CA HIS A 67 -2.09 26.19 0.73
C HIS A 67 -1.02 25.18 1.18
N LYS A 68 0.10 25.10 0.45
CA LYS A 68 1.23 24.26 0.86
C LYS A 68 1.80 24.74 2.20
N GLU A 69 1.98 26.04 2.38
CA GLU A 69 2.46 26.64 3.64
C GLU A 69 1.50 26.38 4.81
N GLU A 70 0.19 26.51 4.60
CA GLU A 70 -0.85 26.23 5.59
C GLU A 70 -0.81 24.75 6.03
N VAL A 71 -0.77 23.83 5.07
CA VAL A 71 -0.65 22.39 5.32
C VAL A 71 0.66 22.05 6.03
N MET A 72 1.79 22.60 5.58
CA MET A 72 3.10 22.38 6.19
C MET A 72 3.16 22.88 7.64
N THR A 73 2.57 24.04 7.91
CA THR A 73 2.48 24.58 9.28
C THR A 73 1.68 23.65 10.18
N PHE A 74 0.55 23.14 9.67
CA PHE A 74 -0.29 22.21 10.41
C PHE A 74 0.41 20.86 10.67
N ILE A 75 1.13 20.34 9.68
CA ILE A 75 1.97 19.13 9.81
C ILE A 75 3.00 19.29 10.93
N LYS A 76 3.78 20.37 10.89
CA LYS A 76 4.85 20.63 11.88
C LYS A 76 4.30 20.70 13.31
N ASN A 77 3.16 21.35 13.49
CA ASN A 77 2.48 21.43 14.78
C ASN A 77 1.92 20.08 15.28
N SER A 78 1.89 19.05 14.42
CA SER A 78 1.26 17.76 14.70
C SER A 78 2.26 16.58 14.77
N ILE A 79 3.57 16.84 14.61
CA ILE A 79 4.63 15.81 14.68
C ILE A 79 4.58 15.00 15.99
N SER A 80 4.27 15.65 17.12
CA SER A 80 4.15 15.01 18.42
C SER A 80 2.87 14.19 18.61
N ASN A 81 1.88 14.34 17.73
CA ASN A 81 0.53 13.78 17.86
C ASN A 81 0.27 12.59 16.91
N CYS A 82 1.32 11.97 16.35
CA CYS A 82 1.17 10.85 15.43
C CYS A 82 0.58 9.60 16.12
N LEU A 83 -0.40 8.97 15.48
CA LEU A 83 -0.96 7.70 15.90
C LEU A 83 0.01 6.57 15.58
N SER A 84 0.88 6.21 16.54
CA SER A 84 1.91 5.18 16.30
C SER A 84 1.46 3.79 16.75
N GLU A 85 0.51 3.70 17.68
CA GLU A 85 0.00 2.45 18.21
C GLU A 85 -1.42 2.62 18.77
N THR A 86 -2.22 1.55 18.69
CA THR A 86 -3.55 1.49 19.30
C THR A 86 -3.71 0.32 20.26
N HIS A 87 -4.66 0.43 21.19
CA HIS A 87 -4.95 -0.58 22.22
C HIS A 87 -6.45 -0.84 22.34
N LEU A 88 -7.15 -0.97 21.20
CA LEU A 88 -8.62 -1.06 21.21
C LEU A 88 -9.16 -2.30 21.91
N HIS A 89 -8.45 -3.43 21.88
CA HIS A 89 -8.76 -4.61 22.70
C HIS A 89 -8.82 -4.37 24.23
N LEU A 90 -8.29 -3.24 24.73
CA LEU A 90 -8.37 -2.85 26.15
C LEU A 90 -9.50 -1.87 26.42
N THR A 91 -10.04 -1.23 25.39
CA THR A 91 -10.98 -0.09 25.52
C THR A 91 -12.32 -0.32 24.81
N VAL A 92 -12.41 -1.34 23.95
CA VAL A 92 -13.60 -1.75 23.22
C VAL A 92 -13.91 -3.21 23.55
N PRO A 93 -14.97 -3.49 24.35
CA PRO A 93 -15.26 -4.84 24.85
C PRO A 93 -15.45 -5.92 23.79
N GLN A 94 -15.84 -5.54 22.57
CA GLN A 94 -16.09 -6.47 21.46
C GLN A 94 -14.80 -6.95 20.76
N LEU A 95 -13.63 -6.41 21.10
CA LEU A 95 -12.37 -6.71 20.43
C LEU A 95 -11.48 -7.61 21.29
N ASN A 96 -11.16 -8.80 20.78
CA ASN A 96 -10.54 -9.87 21.58
C ASN A 96 -9.01 -9.93 21.46
N SER A 97 -8.46 -9.55 20.31
CA SER A 97 -7.04 -9.69 20.01
C SER A 97 -6.53 -8.56 19.14
N LYS A 98 -5.22 -8.34 19.17
CA LYS A 98 -4.50 -7.37 18.35
C LYS A 98 -3.41 -8.08 17.55
N ILE A 99 -3.39 -7.84 16.24
CA ILE A 99 -2.25 -8.13 15.37
C ILE A 99 -1.64 -6.80 14.95
N ARG A 100 -0.36 -6.60 15.26
CA ARG A 100 0.39 -5.41 14.84
C ARG A 100 1.12 -5.70 13.54
N GLY A 101 0.63 -5.14 12.44
CA GLY A 101 1.34 -5.09 11.16
C GLY A 101 2.30 -3.91 11.09
N LYS A 102 3.03 -3.79 9.97
CA LYS A 102 3.96 -2.68 9.71
C LYS A 102 3.28 -1.31 9.84
N VAL A 103 2.10 -1.17 9.21
CA VAL A 103 1.34 0.09 9.15
C VAL A 103 -0.02 0.00 9.86
N ARG A 104 -0.66 -1.18 9.88
CA ARG A 104 -2.00 -1.36 10.46
C ARG A 104 -1.97 -2.13 11.78
N ASP A 105 -2.79 -1.70 12.72
CA ASP A 105 -3.17 -2.50 13.88
C ASP A 105 -4.53 -3.14 13.57
N ILE A 106 -4.62 -4.47 13.62
CA ILE A 106 -5.80 -5.24 13.22
C ILE A 106 -6.39 -5.91 14.46
N TYR A 107 -7.69 -5.78 14.64
CA TYR A 107 -8.43 -6.37 15.76
C TYR A 107 -9.51 -7.32 15.27
N ASP A 108 -9.66 -8.43 15.99
CA ASP A 108 -10.72 -9.39 15.76
C ASP A 108 -11.99 -8.98 16.51
N GLY A 109 -13.06 -8.66 15.77
CA GLY A 109 -14.39 -8.34 16.28
C GLY A 109 -15.43 -9.45 16.09
N GLY A 110 -15.00 -10.70 15.93
CA GLY A 110 -15.90 -11.84 15.68
C GLY A 110 -16.16 -12.03 14.19
N ASP A 111 -17.24 -11.45 13.68
CA ASP A 111 -17.60 -11.56 12.25
C ASP A 111 -16.82 -10.60 11.34
N TYR A 112 -16.23 -9.56 11.95
CA TYR A 112 -15.54 -8.48 11.26
C TYR A 112 -14.09 -8.34 11.74
N LEU A 113 -13.27 -7.72 10.89
CA LEU A 113 -11.96 -7.20 11.27
C LEU A 113 -12.04 -5.68 11.40
N VAL A 114 -11.51 -5.13 12.49
CA VAL A 114 -11.31 -3.69 12.65
C VAL A 114 -9.85 -3.39 12.36
N MET A 115 -9.59 -2.63 11.30
CA MET A 115 -8.25 -2.26 10.87
C MET A 115 -8.03 -0.78 11.13
N VAL A 116 -7.06 -0.46 11.98
CA VAL A 116 -6.62 0.90 12.24
C VAL A 116 -5.34 1.16 11.46
N THR A 117 -5.40 2.07 10.50
CA THR A 117 -4.24 2.52 9.73
C THR A 117 -3.51 3.60 10.51
N THR A 118 -2.28 3.29 10.91
CA THR A 118 -1.47 4.14 11.78
C THR A 118 -0.52 5.03 10.99
N ASP A 119 0.11 5.98 11.67
CA ASP A 119 1.06 6.93 11.09
C ASP A 119 2.46 6.33 10.91
N ARG A 120 2.67 5.05 11.24
CA ARG A 120 3.95 4.37 11.10
C ARG A 120 4.39 4.32 9.64
N GLN A 121 5.62 4.76 9.39
CA GLN A 121 6.31 4.58 8.12
C GLN A 121 7.39 3.53 8.26
N SER A 122 7.34 2.53 7.38
CA SER A 122 8.34 1.46 7.34
C SER A 122 9.10 1.42 6.02
N ALA A 123 10.36 1.02 6.12
CA ALA A 123 11.21 0.50 5.04
C ALA A 123 12.33 -0.36 5.65
N PHE A 124 13.01 -1.18 4.84
CA PHE A 124 14.06 -2.10 5.31
C PHE A 124 13.58 -3.02 6.45
N ASP A 125 12.30 -3.41 6.41
CA ASP A 125 11.61 -4.20 7.43
C ASP A 125 11.60 -3.60 8.85
N ARG A 126 11.84 -2.29 8.94
CA ARG A 126 11.86 -1.53 10.19
C ARG A 126 10.87 -0.36 10.13
N ILE A 127 10.39 0.06 11.29
CA ILE A 127 9.66 1.32 11.43
C ILE A 127 10.71 2.42 11.50
N LEU A 128 10.68 3.33 10.53
CA LEU A 128 11.67 4.41 10.38
C LEU A 128 11.24 5.70 11.10
N ALA A 129 9.94 6.01 11.03
CA ALA A 129 9.38 7.22 11.60
C ALA A 129 7.86 7.09 11.75
N SER A 130 7.24 8.06 12.43
CA SER A 130 5.80 8.29 12.37
C SER A 130 5.55 9.58 11.61
N ILE A 131 4.69 9.50 10.59
CA ILE A 131 4.41 10.58 9.64
C ILE A 131 3.03 11.15 9.95
N PRO A 132 2.91 12.43 10.35
CA PRO A 132 1.62 13.01 10.69
C PRO A 132 0.57 12.76 9.61
N PHE A 133 -0.61 12.31 10.04
CA PHE A 133 -1.79 12.11 9.20
C PHE A 133 -1.68 11.03 8.12
N LYS A 134 -0.55 10.31 8.04
CA LYS A 134 -0.37 9.24 7.06
C LYS A 134 -1.50 8.21 7.16
N GLY A 135 -1.85 7.78 8.37
CA GLY A 135 -2.88 6.76 8.56
C GLY A 135 -4.24 7.18 8.02
N GLN A 136 -4.60 8.45 8.22
CA GLN A 136 -5.82 9.06 7.69
C GLN A 136 -5.77 9.11 6.15
N VAL A 137 -4.70 9.67 5.59
CA VAL A 137 -4.51 9.77 4.13
C VAL A 137 -4.66 8.41 3.45
N LEU A 138 -3.98 7.37 3.97
CA LEU A 138 -4.01 6.03 3.37
C LEU A 138 -5.40 5.41 3.41
N ASN A 139 -6.10 5.53 4.54
CA ASN A 139 -7.42 4.95 4.73
C ASN A 139 -8.48 5.67 3.88
N GLU A 140 -8.47 7.01 3.85
CA GLU A 140 -9.41 7.80 3.05
C GLU A 140 -9.16 7.67 1.54
N THR A 141 -7.89 7.60 1.12
CA THR A 141 -7.53 7.30 -0.27
C THR A 141 -8.07 5.93 -0.68
N SER A 142 -7.85 4.90 0.15
CA SER A 142 -8.36 3.55 -0.13
C SER A 142 -9.89 3.52 -0.20
N LEU A 143 -10.58 4.18 0.73
CA LEU A 143 -12.04 4.27 0.73
C LEU A 143 -12.57 4.93 -0.54
N TRP A 144 -11.94 6.01 -0.99
CA TRP A 144 -12.30 6.67 -2.24
C TRP A 144 -12.16 5.72 -3.43
N TRP A 145 -11.05 4.98 -3.53
CA TRP A 145 -10.83 4.01 -4.60
C TRP A 145 -11.77 2.82 -4.53
N PHE A 146 -12.03 2.29 -3.33
CA PHE A 146 -13.01 1.23 -3.12
C PHE A 146 -14.38 1.62 -3.67
N ASN A 147 -14.81 2.87 -3.45
CA ASN A 147 -16.05 3.40 -3.99
C ASN A 147 -16.00 3.58 -5.51
N LYS A 148 -14.89 4.08 -6.06
CA LYS A 148 -14.73 4.28 -7.51
C LYS A 148 -14.66 2.96 -8.29
N THR A 149 -14.23 1.87 -7.67
CA THR A 149 -13.96 0.59 -8.33
C THR A 149 -15.00 -0.50 -8.05
N GLN A 150 -16.10 -0.19 -7.35
CA GLN A 150 -17.17 -1.18 -7.05
C GLN A 150 -17.76 -1.84 -8.30
N HIS A 151 -17.77 -1.12 -9.43
CA HIS A 151 -18.24 -1.63 -10.72
C HIS A 151 -17.32 -2.68 -11.35
N ILE A 152 -16.08 -2.82 -10.86
CA ILE A 152 -15.09 -3.80 -11.32
C ILE A 152 -15.08 -5.03 -10.41
N THR A 153 -15.05 -4.81 -9.09
CA THR A 153 -15.06 -5.87 -8.08
C THR A 153 -15.66 -5.36 -6.77
N PRO A 154 -16.41 -6.18 -6.03
CA PRO A 154 -16.78 -5.84 -4.67
C PRO A 154 -15.53 -5.75 -3.78
N ASN A 155 -15.63 -4.97 -2.70
CA ASN A 155 -14.60 -4.85 -1.68
C ASN A 155 -15.14 -5.26 -0.30
N ALA A 156 -14.24 -5.56 0.63
CA ALA A 156 -14.62 -6.08 1.94
C ALA A 156 -15.06 -5.02 2.96
N VAL A 157 -15.07 -3.72 2.61
CA VAL A 157 -15.44 -2.64 3.55
C VAL A 157 -16.90 -2.77 3.97
N VAL A 158 -17.14 -2.70 5.27
CA VAL A 158 -18.48 -2.69 5.90
C VAL A 158 -18.80 -1.31 6.42
N SER A 159 -17.86 -0.68 7.13
CA SER A 159 -18.01 0.68 7.64
C SER A 159 -16.65 1.34 7.88
N VAL A 160 -16.65 2.68 7.96
CA VAL A 160 -15.46 3.50 8.22
C VAL A 160 -15.82 4.46 9.35
N PRO A 161 -15.77 4.02 10.62
CA PRO A 161 -16.27 4.81 11.75
C PRO A 161 -15.35 5.96 12.16
N ASP A 162 -14.10 5.94 11.70
CA ASP A 162 -13.12 6.99 11.94
C ASP A 162 -12.22 7.10 10.70
N ARG A 163 -11.61 8.27 10.48
CA ARG A 163 -10.75 8.50 9.31
C ARG A 163 -9.55 7.57 9.24
N ASN A 164 -9.11 7.01 10.36
CA ASN A 164 -8.05 6.02 10.42
C ASN A 164 -8.54 4.57 10.39
N VAL A 165 -9.85 4.31 10.35
CA VAL A 165 -10.40 2.97 10.64
C VAL A 165 -11.28 2.46 9.50
N THR A 166 -11.03 1.22 9.11
CA THR A 166 -11.92 0.43 8.26
C THR A 166 -12.37 -0.82 9.03
N ILE A 167 -13.69 -1.03 9.12
CA ILE A 167 -14.28 -2.30 9.52
C ILE A 167 -14.57 -3.09 8.25
N ALA A 168 -14.05 -4.31 8.15
CA ALA A 168 -14.18 -5.15 6.97
C ALA A 168 -14.69 -6.56 7.28
N LYS A 169 -15.31 -7.19 6.29
CA LYS A 169 -15.69 -8.61 6.32
C LYS A 169 -14.44 -9.48 6.44
N LYS A 170 -14.51 -10.55 7.24
CA LYS A 170 -13.47 -11.59 7.22
C LYS A 170 -13.50 -12.34 5.89
N CYS A 171 -12.35 -12.38 5.22
CA CYS A 171 -12.14 -13.12 3.99
C CYS A 171 -11.00 -14.12 4.17
N LEU A 172 -11.08 -15.27 3.51
CA LEU A 172 -9.94 -16.16 3.32
C LEU A 172 -9.01 -15.53 2.29
N VAL A 173 -7.90 -14.95 2.76
CA VAL A 173 -6.94 -14.22 1.91
C VAL A 173 -6.22 -15.18 0.98
N PHE A 174 -6.14 -14.85 -0.31
CA PHE A 174 -5.28 -15.58 -1.22
C PHE A 174 -3.82 -15.26 -0.90
N PRO A 175 -2.92 -16.26 -0.75
CA PRO A 175 -1.53 -16.06 -0.37
C PRO A 175 -0.66 -15.57 -1.55
N VAL A 176 -1.19 -14.64 -2.34
CA VAL A 176 -0.58 -14.09 -3.55
C VAL A 176 -0.85 -12.58 -3.58
N GLU A 177 0.19 -11.79 -3.79
CA GLU A 177 0.06 -10.37 -4.05
C GLU A 177 0.11 -10.12 -5.56
N PHE A 178 -0.86 -9.37 -6.07
CA PHE A 178 -1.03 -9.11 -7.49
C PHE A 178 -0.42 -7.75 -7.81
N VAL A 179 0.89 -7.73 -8.12
CA VAL A 179 1.58 -6.51 -8.54
C VAL A 179 1.38 -6.29 -10.04
N VAL A 180 0.75 -5.17 -10.41
CA VAL A 180 0.57 -4.77 -11.80
C VAL A 180 1.50 -3.59 -12.12
N ARG A 181 2.14 -3.62 -13.29
CA ARG A 181 3.14 -2.63 -13.69
C ARG A 181 2.85 -2.06 -15.06
N GLY A 182 2.95 -0.74 -15.19
CA GLY A 182 2.86 -0.03 -16.48
C GLY A 182 4.19 0.55 -16.95
N TYR A 183 5.24 0.53 -16.11
CA TYR A 183 6.52 1.18 -16.39
C TYR A 183 7.71 0.34 -15.90
N VAL A 184 8.83 0.46 -16.61
CA VAL A 184 10.10 -0.23 -16.31
C VAL A 184 10.89 0.56 -15.28
N THR A 185 10.49 0.50 -14.00
CA THR A 185 11.12 1.29 -12.93
C THR A 185 11.35 0.49 -11.64
N GLY A 186 11.84 1.19 -10.61
CA GLY A 186 12.08 0.75 -9.24
C GLY A 186 13.54 0.41 -8.94
N SER A 187 13.83 0.35 -7.64
CA SER A 187 15.18 0.15 -7.08
C SER A 187 15.29 -1.13 -6.24
N THR A 188 14.18 -1.82 -5.95
CA THR A 188 14.16 -3.05 -5.15
C THR A 188 14.50 -4.28 -5.99
N ASP A 189 14.91 -5.38 -5.36
CA ASP A 189 15.26 -6.63 -6.07
C ASP A 189 14.09 -7.24 -6.85
N THR A 190 12.87 -6.93 -6.46
CA THR A 190 11.62 -7.36 -7.13
C THR A 190 11.05 -6.31 -8.09
N SER A 191 11.73 -5.18 -8.30
CA SER A 191 11.25 -4.16 -9.24
C SER A 191 11.65 -4.47 -10.68
N LEU A 192 10.79 -4.08 -11.63
CA LEU A 192 10.93 -4.47 -13.04
C LEU A 192 12.25 -3.97 -13.64
N TRP A 193 12.66 -2.73 -13.34
CA TRP A 193 13.95 -2.22 -13.82
C TRP A 193 15.13 -3.01 -13.27
N THR A 194 15.17 -3.29 -11.96
CA THR A 194 16.28 -4.02 -11.34
C THR A 194 16.45 -5.42 -11.93
N VAL A 195 15.36 -6.18 -12.12
CA VAL A 195 15.45 -7.53 -12.72
C VAL A 195 15.83 -7.46 -14.20
N TYR A 196 15.26 -6.51 -14.94
CA TYR A 196 15.56 -6.33 -16.36
C TYR A 196 17.03 -5.92 -16.60
N ASN A 197 17.55 -5.01 -15.78
CA ASN A 197 18.94 -4.55 -15.83
C ASN A 197 19.94 -5.67 -15.43
N LYS A 198 19.51 -6.65 -14.64
CA LYS A 198 20.27 -7.89 -14.35
C LYS A 198 20.23 -8.92 -15.50
N GLY A 199 19.59 -8.59 -16.63
CA GLY A 199 19.52 -9.47 -17.81
C GLY A 199 18.31 -10.41 -17.84
N VAL A 200 17.38 -10.31 -16.88
CA VAL A 200 16.17 -11.14 -16.88
C VAL A 200 15.21 -10.64 -17.97
N ARG A 201 14.81 -11.53 -18.88
CA ARG A 201 13.84 -11.25 -19.97
C ARG A 201 12.54 -12.00 -19.85
N ASN A 202 12.47 -13.04 -19.00
CA ASN A 202 11.22 -13.66 -18.62
C ASN A 202 10.98 -13.38 -17.14
N TYR A 203 9.99 -12.55 -16.83
CA TYR A 203 9.70 -12.14 -15.46
C TYR A 203 8.25 -12.46 -15.11
N CYS A 204 8.06 -13.38 -14.15
CA CYS A 204 6.75 -13.91 -13.77
C CYS A 204 5.93 -14.47 -14.96
N GLY A 205 6.58 -15.00 -15.99
CA GLY A 205 5.91 -15.49 -17.20
C GLY A 205 5.75 -14.44 -18.31
N ASN A 206 6.10 -13.18 -18.07
CA ASN A 206 6.07 -12.12 -19.08
C ASN A 206 7.38 -12.06 -19.85
N HIS A 207 7.31 -12.09 -21.18
CA HIS A 207 8.48 -11.88 -22.03
C HIS A 207 8.72 -10.38 -22.26
N LEU A 208 9.86 -9.88 -21.79
CA LEU A 208 10.28 -8.49 -21.92
C LEU A 208 11.18 -8.36 -23.16
N PRO A 209 10.88 -7.43 -24.10
CA PRO A 209 11.75 -7.20 -25.25
C PRO A 209 13.10 -6.60 -24.82
N ASP A 210 14.12 -6.82 -25.65
CA ASP A 210 15.39 -6.11 -25.50
C ASP A 210 15.25 -4.61 -25.80
N GLY A 211 16.20 -3.82 -25.29
CA GLY A 211 16.26 -2.38 -25.51
C GLY A 211 15.38 -1.52 -24.60
N LEU A 212 14.64 -2.10 -23.64
CA LEU A 212 13.93 -1.30 -22.63
C LEU A 212 14.93 -0.48 -21.79
N VAL A 213 14.56 0.76 -21.49
CA VAL A 213 15.33 1.67 -20.64
C VAL A 213 14.57 2.01 -19.35
N LYS A 214 15.29 2.53 -18.34
CA LYS A 214 14.69 2.90 -17.05
C LYS A 214 13.60 3.95 -17.24
N ASN A 215 12.50 3.79 -16.50
CA ASN A 215 11.31 4.65 -16.53
C ASN A 215 10.51 4.63 -17.84
N GLN A 216 10.82 3.71 -18.76
CA GLN A 216 10.05 3.55 -19.98
C GLN A 216 8.64 3.00 -19.69
N LYS A 217 7.61 3.59 -20.33
CA LYS A 217 6.26 3.03 -20.35
C LYS A 217 6.22 1.72 -21.12
N LEU A 218 5.62 0.69 -20.55
CA LEU A 218 5.38 -0.58 -21.22
C LEU A 218 4.32 -0.43 -22.31
N THR A 219 4.42 -1.25 -23.35
CA THR A 219 3.39 -1.32 -24.41
C THR A 219 2.06 -1.81 -23.87
N GLU A 220 2.09 -2.73 -22.92
CA GLU A 220 0.93 -3.28 -22.22
C GLU A 220 1.28 -3.43 -20.74
N ASN A 221 0.29 -3.26 -19.87
CA ASN A 221 0.48 -3.52 -18.44
C ASN A 221 0.79 -5.01 -18.24
N ILE A 222 1.65 -5.32 -17.27
CA ILE A 222 2.01 -6.71 -16.95
C ILE A 222 1.69 -7.03 -15.50
N LEU A 223 1.30 -8.28 -15.26
CA LEU A 223 1.09 -8.82 -13.93
C LEU A 223 2.35 -9.58 -13.48
N THR A 224 2.91 -9.22 -12.34
CA THR A 224 4.10 -9.83 -11.76
C THR A 224 3.81 -10.27 -10.33
N PRO A 225 3.05 -11.36 -10.13
CA PRO A 225 2.61 -11.75 -8.80
C PRO A 225 3.77 -12.21 -7.92
N THR A 226 3.60 -12.04 -6.62
CA THR A 226 4.54 -12.51 -5.60
C THR A 226 3.82 -13.37 -4.57
N THR A 227 4.51 -14.33 -3.96
CA THR A 227 3.98 -15.04 -2.79
C THR A 227 4.35 -14.31 -1.51
N LYS A 228 3.41 -14.25 -0.57
CA LYS A 228 3.62 -13.72 0.78
C LYS A 228 4.46 -14.74 1.57
N ALA A 229 5.78 -14.55 1.66
CA ALA A 229 6.65 -15.37 2.51
C ALA A 229 6.97 -14.62 3.81
N ALA A 230 7.48 -15.34 4.82
CA ALA A 230 7.75 -14.76 6.15
C ALA A 230 8.83 -13.66 6.11
N ASP A 231 9.83 -13.80 5.23
CA ASP A 231 11.03 -12.95 5.24
C ASP A 231 11.05 -11.92 4.07
N HIS A 232 10.50 -12.26 2.90
CA HIS A 232 10.41 -11.34 1.76
C HIS A 232 9.45 -11.87 0.69
N ASP A 233 8.87 -10.98 -0.12
CA ASP A 233 8.01 -11.36 -1.24
C ASP A 233 8.83 -11.98 -2.37
N VAL A 234 8.41 -13.15 -2.85
CA VAL A 234 9.11 -13.90 -3.90
C VAL A 234 8.30 -13.86 -5.20
N PRO A 235 8.86 -13.39 -6.33
CA PRO A 235 8.20 -13.46 -7.63
C PRO A 235 7.78 -14.89 -7.99
N VAL A 236 6.57 -15.05 -8.50
CA VAL A 236 6.01 -16.36 -8.86
C VAL A 236 5.32 -16.29 -10.22
N THR A 237 5.33 -17.39 -10.96
CA THR A 237 4.61 -17.50 -12.24
C THR A 237 3.14 -17.95 -12.03
N PRO A 238 2.24 -17.66 -12.98
CA PRO A 238 0.86 -18.17 -12.96
C PRO A 238 0.78 -19.69 -12.74
N ASP A 239 1.56 -20.45 -13.50
CA ASP A 239 1.59 -21.92 -13.43
C ASP A 239 2.07 -22.43 -12.06
N GLU A 240 3.01 -21.72 -11.43
CA GLU A 240 3.48 -22.04 -10.08
C GLU A 240 2.43 -21.78 -9.01
N ILE A 241 1.65 -20.70 -9.12
CA ILE A 241 0.56 -20.39 -8.17
C ILE A 241 -0.42 -21.55 -8.11
N VAL A 242 -0.88 -22.02 -9.28
CA VAL A 242 -1.87 -23.09 -9.37
C VAL A 242 -1.27 -24.43 -8.96
N ARG A 243 -0.06 -24.76 -9.44
CA ARG A 243 0.62 -26.02 -9.11
C ARG A 243 0.94 -26.16 -7.61
N ARG A 244 1.23 -25.05 -6.93
CA ARG A 244 1.47 -25.02 -5.47
C ARG A 244 0.19 -25.03 -4.64
N GLY A 245 -0.99 -25.01 -5.28
CA GLY A 245 -2.28 -24.98 -4.59
C GLY A 245 -2.57 -23.67 -3.86
N LEU A 246 -1.89 -22.57 -4.23
CA LEU A 246 -2.11 -21.26 -3.62
C LEU A 246 -3.47 -20.67 -4.05
N MET A 247 -3.89 -20.98 -5.27
CA MET A 247 -5.19 -20.63 -5.85
C MET A 247 -5.65 -21.72 -6.81
N THR A 248 -6.96 -21.83 -7.03
CA THR A 248 -7.47 -22.60 -8.18
C THR A 248 -7.22 -21.83 -9.48
N GLN A 249 -7.21 -22.51 -10.63
CA GLN A 249 -7.09 -21.84 -11.93
C GLN A 249 -8.20 -20.79 -12.12
N ALA A 250 -9.45 -21.14 -11.77
CA ALA A 250 -10.59 -20.25 -11.92
C ALA A 250 -10.47 -18.99 -11.04
N ASP A 251 -10.05 -19.15 -9.77
CA ASP A 251 -9.83 -18.00 -8.89
C ASP A 251 -8.68 -17.12 -9.41
N TYR A 252 -7.59 -17.72 -9.90
CA TYR A 252 -6.45 -16.98 -10.43
C TYR A 252 -6.83 -16.17 -11.67
N ASP A 253 -7.56 -16.76 -12.61
CA ASP A 253 -7.98 -16.10 -13.85
C ASP A 253 -8.93 -14.92 -13.53
N GLU A 254 -9.87 -15.11 -12.59
CA GLU A 254 -10.79 -14.05 -12.16
C GLU A 254 -10.03 -12.89 -11.49
N VAL A 255 -9.16 -13.20 -10.53
CA VAL A 255 -8.40 -12.19 -9.80
C VAL A 255 -7.42 -11.45 -10.71
N SER A 256 -6.72 -12.16 -11.61
CA SER A 256 -5.80 -11.54 -12.56
C SER A 256 -6.52 -10.55 -13.47
N ARG A 257 -7.69 -10.91 -14.00
CA ARG A 257 -8.53 -10.00 -14.79
C ARG A 257 -8.99 -8.79 -13.99
N LYS A 258 -9.42 -8.98 -12.74
CA LYS A 258 -9.82 -7.88 -11.84
C LYS A 258 -8.65 -6.94 -11.54
N ALA A 259 -7.47 -7.47 -11.19
CA ALA A 259 -6.26 -6.68 -10.91
C ALA A 259 -5.85 -5.82 -12.11
N MET A 260 -5.83 -6.39 -13.32
CA MET A 260 -5.55 -5.66 -14.56
C MET A 260 -6.57 -4.56 -14.81
N SER A 261 -7.87 -4.87 -14.68
CA SER A 261 -8.96 -3.90 -14.89
C SER A 261 -8.91 -2.75 -13.88
N LEU A 262 -8.63 -3.05 -12.61
CA LEU A 262 -8.43 -2.05 -11.55
C LEU A 262 -7.26 -1.12 -11.89
N PHE A 263 -6.17 -1.68 -12.41
CA PHE A 263 -4.97 -0.90 -12.71
C PHE A 263 -5.17 0.02 -13.92
N GLU A 264 -5.78 -0.48 -14.99
CA GLU A 264 -6.13 0.31 -16.16
C GLU A 264 -7.11 1.45 -15.81
N PHE A 265 -8.13 1.15 -15.00
CA PHE A 265 -9.05 2.17 -14.49
C PHE A 265 -8.31 3.22 -13.64
N GLY A 266 -7.45 2.76 -12.72
CA GLY A 266 -6.64 3.61 -11.86
C GLY A 266 -5.69 4.52 -12.65
N GLN A 267 -5.05 3.99 -13.70
CA GLN A 267 -4.17 4.76 -14.58
C GLN A 267 -4.92 5.89 -15.30
N ARG A 268 -6.12 5.61 -15.82
CA ARG A 268 -6.94 6.63 -16.47
C ARG A 268 -7.32 7.74 -15.50
N VAL A 269 -7.87 7.38 -14.35
CA VAL A 269 -8.32 8.35 -13.34
C VAL A 269 -7.15 9.16 -12.77
N ALA A 270 -6.01 8.52 -12.50
CA ALA A 270 -4.80 9.22 -12.06
C ALA A 270 -4.34 10.24 -13.11
N LEU A 271 -4.31 9.85 -14.39
CA LEU A 271 -3.89 10.72 -15.48
C LEU A 271 -4.82 11.92 -15.65
N ASP A 272 -6.13 11.71 -15.57
CA ASP A 272 -7.14 12.77 -15.60
C ASP A 272 -6.95 13.79 -14.45
N HIS A 273 -6.33 13.36 -13.35
CA HIS A 273 -6.03 14.19 -12.19
C HIS A 273 -4.56 14.66 -12.13
N GLY A 274 -3.79 14.48 -13.21
CA GLY A 274 -2.41 14.99 -13.29
C GLY A 274 -1.33 14.10 -12.65
N LEU A 275 -1.65 12.84 -12.39
CA LEU A 275 -0.74 11.83 -11.84
C LEU A 275 -0.55 10.66 -12.81
N ILE A 276 0.56 9.93 -12.68
CA ILE A 276 0.78 8.66 -13.38
C ILE A 276 0.81 7.56 -12.32
N LEU A 277 -0.11 6.59 -12.42
CA LEU A 277 -0.06 5.36 -11.65
C LEU A 277 0.91 4.38 -12.35
N VAL A 278 2.07 4.19 -11.73
CA VAL A 278 3.24 3.55 -12.33
C VAL A 278 3.20 2.03 -12.17
N ASP A 279 2.98 1.60 -10.93
CA ASP A 279 2.71 0.23 -10.52
C ASP A 279 1.93 0.23 -9.20
N THR A 280 1.26 -0.89 -8.91
CA THR A 280 0.49 -1.07 -7.68
C THR A 280 0.41 -2.53 -7.30
N LYS A 281 0.10 -2.79 -6.03
CA LYS A 281 -0.09 -4.12 -5.45
C LYS A 281 -1.52 -4.26 -4.95
N TYR A 282 -2.19 -5.33 -5.35
CA TYR A 282 -3.49 -5.71 -4.82
C TYR A 282 -3.43 -6.99 -3.99
N GLU A 283 -4.33 -7.09 -3.01
CA GLU A 283 -4.65 -8.33 -2.32
C GLU A 283 -6.15 -8.63 -2.48
N PHE A 284 -6.47 -9.91 -2.55
CA PHE A 284 -7.84 -10.39 -2.69
C PHE A 284 -8.12 -11.49 -1.67
N GLY A 285 -9.38 -11.64 -1.29
CA GLY A 285 -9.82 -12.72 -0.42
C GLY A 285 -11.18 -13.27 -0.83
N LYS A 286 -11.45 -14.51 -0.46
CA LYS A 286 -12.75 -15.17 -0.68
C LYS A 286 -13.62 -15.01 0.56
N GLY A 287 -14.78 -14.41 0.40
CA GLY A 287 -15.75 -14.24 1.48
C GLY A 287 -16.47 -15.54 1.82
N PRO A 288 -17.21 -15.59 2.95
CA PRO A 288 -18.01 -16.76 3.34
C PRO A 288 -19.11 -17.12 2.32
N ASP A 289 -19.53 -16.15 1.51
CA ASP A 289 -20.48 -16.31 0.39
C ASP A 289 -19.84 -16.90 -0.88
N GLY A 290 -18.54 -17.20 -0.83
CA GLY A 290 -17.77 -17.72 -1.97
C GLY A 290 -17.34 -16.65 -2.99
N GLN A 291 -17.70 -15.38 -2.79
CA GLN A 291 -17.31 -14.29 -3.70
C GLN A 291 -15.89 -13.80 -3.43
N ILE A 292 -15.23 -13.30 -4.48
CA ILE A 292 -13.90 -12.70 -4.39
C ILE A 292 -14.02 -11.20 -4.16
N TYR A 293 -13.47 -10.74 -3.04
CA TYR A 293 -13.44 -9.35 -2.61
C TYR A 293 -12.04 -8.76 -2.76
N LEU A 294 -11.98 -7.50 -3.19
CA LEU A 294 -10.80 -6.67 -3.02
C LEU A 294 -10.66 -6.30 -1.54
N ILE A 295 -9.48 -6.55 -0.99
CA ILE A 295 -9.17 -6.33 0.43
C ILE A 295 -7.97 -5.39 0.54
N ASP A 296 -7.44 -5.25 1.76
CA ASP A 296 -6.23 -4.49 2.03
C ASP A 296 -6.38 -2.98 1.74
N GLU A 297 -5.38 -2.34 1.16
CA GLU A 297 -5.42 -0.95 0.69
C GLU A 297 -5.28 -0.88 -0.83
N VAL A 298 -5.78 0.20 -1.44
CA VAL A 298 -5.85 0.32 -2.90
C VAL A 298 -5.34 1.68 -3.35
N HIS A 299 -4.37 1.69 -4.27
CA HIS A 299 -3.92 2.90 -4.97
C HIS A 299 -3.43 4.03 -4.05
N THR A 300 -2.93 3.66 -2.88
CA THR A 300 -2.29 4.53 -1.88
C THR A 300 -0.81 4.76 -2.23
N PRO A 301 -0.13 5.76 -1.64
CA PRO A 301 1.31 5.95 -1.81
C PRO A 301 2.16 4.84 -1.17
N ASP A 302 1.61 4.03 -0.27
CA ASP A 302 2.33 2.88 0.32
C ASP A 302 2.20 1.60 -0.54
N SER A 303 1.09 1.44 -1.27
CA SER A 303 0.82 0.29 -2.15
C SER A 303 1.21 0.54 -3.62
N SER A 304 1.45 1.79 -4.00
CA SER A 304 1.59 2.21 -5.40
C SER A 304 2.65 3.28 -5.59
N ARG A 305 3.30 3.25 -6.75
CA ARG A 305 4.15 4.36 -7.20
C ARG A 305 3.34 5.35 -8.02
N TYR A 306 3.47 6.62 -7.67
CA TYR A 306 2.88 7.74 -8.40
C TYR A 306 3.96 8.72 -8.85
N TRP A 307 3.85 9.12 -10.12
CA TRP A 307 4.61 10.25 -10.66
C TRP A 307 3.72 11.44 -10.96
N ILE A 308 4.33 12.62 -10.97
CA ILE A 308 3.70 13.84 -11.47
C ILE A 308 3.63 13.76 -13.00
N ALA A 309 2.44 13.83 -13.58
CA ALA A 309 2.26 13.51 -14.99
C ALA A 309 3.01 14.48 -15.93
N HIS A 310 3.07 15.76 -15.57
CA HIS A 310 3.68 16.78 -16.41
C HIS A 310 5.22 16.76 -16.40
N SER A 311 5.86 16.16 -15.39
CA SER A 311 7.32 16.04 -15.35
C SER A 311 7.86 14.84 -16.13
N TYR A 312 7.03 13.80 -16.31
CA TYR A 312 7.47 12.50 -16.83
C TYR A 312 8.21 12.58 -18.18
N GLN A 313 7.62 13.25 -19.17
CA GLN A 313 8.15 13.22 -20.53
C GLN A 313 9.53 13.90 -20.63
N GLU A 314 9.69 15.04 -19.97
CA GLU A 314 10.95 15.79 -19.93
C GLU A 314 12.02 15.01 -19.14
N CYS A 315 11.68 14.50 -17.95
CA CYS A 315 12.60 13.69 -17.16
C CYS A 315 13.07 12.46 -17.95
N PHE A 316 12.14 11.74 -18.60
CA PHE A 316 12.46 10.55 -19.37
C PHE A 316 13.38 10.83 -20.56
N GLN A 317 13.14 11.90 -21.32
CA GLN A 317 13.99 12.30 -22.46
C GLN A 317 15.41 12.70 -22.03
N ASN A 318 15.54 13.27 -20.83
CA ASN A 318 16.82 13.67 -20.25
C ASN A 318 17.51 12.56 -19.44
N GLY A 319 16.93 11.36 -19.36
CA GLY A 319 17.47 10.25 -18.56
C GLY A 319 17.42 10.49 -17.05
N LEU A 320 16.51 11.34 -16.58
CA LEU A 320 16.29 11.68 -15.18
C LEU A 320 15.16 10.84 -14.56
N GLU A 321 15.13 10.79 -13.22
CA GLU A 321 13.99 10.21 -12.50
C GLU A 321 12.77 11.13 -12.59
N PRO A 322 11.57 10.59 -12.91
CA PRO A 322 10.33 11.35 -12.80
C PRO A 322 10.09 11.81 -11.36
N GLU A 323 9.49 13.00 -11.24
CA GLU A 323 9.07 13.48 -9.92
C GLU A 323 8.03 12.54 -9.33
N ASN A 324 8.27 12.08 -8.11
CA ASN A 324 7.49 11.06 -7.42
C ASN A 324 6.97 11.55 -6.07
N ILE A 325 5.90 10.92 -5.61
CA ILE A 325 5.22 11.23 -4.35
C ILE A 325 5.56 10.20 -3.25
N ASP A 326 6.40 9.22 -3.58
CA ASP A 326 6.69 8.10 -2.69
C ASP A 326 7.79 8.39 -1.65
N LYS A 327 8.06 7.39 -0.82
CA LYS A 327 9.01 7.43 0.31
C LYS A 327 10.46 7.17 -0.07
N GLU A 328 10.84 7.18 -1.36
CA GLU A 328 12.20 6.83 -1.76
C GLU A 328 13.24 7.81 -1.20
N PHE A 329 12.93 9.10 -1.09
CA PHE A 329 13.84 10.08 -0.48
C PHE A 329 14.11 9.81 1.01
N LEU A 330 13.11 9.31 1.75
CA LEU A 330 13.30 8.86 3.13
C LEU A 330 14.25 7.65 3.18
N ARG A 331 14.09 6.68 2.26
CA ARG A 331 14.98 5.52 2.17
C ARG A 331 16.41 5.89 1.84
N LEU A 332 16.61 6.82 0.90
CA LEU A 332 17.94 7.31 0.52
C LEU A 332 18.62 8.00 1.70
N TRP A 333 17.89 8.87 2.42
CA TRP A 333 18.42 9.51 3.61
C TRP A 333 18.93 8.49 4.64
N PHE A 334 18.16 7.45 4.96
CA PHE A 334 18.63 6.40 5.87
C PHE A 334 19.85 5.65 5.34
N LYS A 335 19.90 5.29 4.05
CA LYS A 335 21.06 4.63 3.45
C LYS A 335 22.33 5.48 3.50
N ASP A 336 22.20 6.80 3.40
CA ASP A 336 23.32 7.72 3.42
C ASP A 336 23.84 8.03 4.84
N HIS A 337 23.01 7.79 5.86
CA HIS A 337 23.31 8.16 7.26
C HIS A 337 23.49 6.97 8.21
N CYS A 338 23.15 5.74 7.79
CA CYS A 338 23.32 4.52 8.57
C CYS A 338 23.34 3.28 7.66
N ASN A 339 23.68 2.11 8.21
CA ASN A 339 23.37 0.83 7.59
C ASN A 339 22.02 0.31 8.11
N PRO A 340 20.90 0.54 7.40
CA PRO A 340 19.57 0.24 7.94
C PRO A 340 19.31 -1.25 8.17
N TYR A 341 20.11 -2.13 7.56
CA TYR A 341 20.01 -3.58 7.68
C TYR A 341 20.79 -4.17 8.85
N GLU A 342 21.88 -3.51 9.27
CA GLU A 342 22.80 -4.04 10.28
C GLU A 342 22.82 -3.22 11.57
N ASP A 343 22.58 -1.91 11.49
CA ASP A 343 22.71 -1.03 12.65
C ASP A 343 21.61 -1.31 13.68
N GLU A 344 22.00 -1.56 14.93
CA GLU A 344 21.06 -1.90 15.99
C GLU A 344 20.06 -0.76 16.29
N VAL A 345 20.52 0.48 16.16
CA VAL A 345 19.74 1.71 16.36
C VAL A 345 19.85 2.57 15.13
N LEU A 346 18.72 3.01 14.58
CA LEU A 346 18.69 3.96 13.47
C LEU A 346 18.69 5.40 14.01
N PRO A 347 19.29 6.35 13.29
CA PRO A 347 19.11 7.77 13.61
C PRO A 347 17.64 8.18 13.44
N ASP A 348 17.20 9.18 14.19
CA ASP A 348 15.85 9.75 13.99
C ASP A 348 15.79 10.48 12.64
N ALA A 349 14.68 10.31 11.92
CA ALA A 349 14.43 11.07 10.69
C ALA A 349 14.27 12.57 11.01
N PRO A 350 14.93 13.48 10.27
CA PRO A 350 14.78 14.93 10.45
C PRO A 350 13.33 15.37 10.31
N GLU A 351 12.93 16.39 11.08
CA GLU A 351 11.55 16.89 11.06
C GLU A 351 11.14 17.42 9.68
N GLU A 352 12.06 18.00 8.93
CA GLU A 352 11.85 18.46 7.55
C GLU A 352 11.51 17.29 6.63
N LEU A 353 12.21 16.16 6.79
CA LEU A 353 12.01 14.95 6.02
C LEU A 353 10.65 14.31 6.32
N VAL A 354 10.28 14.26 7.60
CA VAL A 354 8.97 13.80 8.07
C VAL A 354 7.86 14.70 7.55
N SER A 355 8.06 16.02 7.61
CA SER A 355 7.06 17.00 7.18
C SER A 355 6.83 16.98 5.68
N GLU A 356 7.91 16.88 4.90
CA GLU A 356 7.85 16.75 3.44
C GLU A 356 7.11 15.47 3.03
N LEU A 357 7.35 14.34 3.73
CA LEU A 357 6.63 13.09 3.44
C LEU A 357 5.13 13.20 3.75
N ALA A 358 4.77 13.81 4.88
CA ALA A 358 3.37 14.05 5.23
C ALA A 358 2.68 14.94 4.19
N TRP A 359 3.35 16.01 3.74
CA TRP A 359 2.83 16.88 2.69
C TRP A 359 2.64 16.13 1.37
N ARG A 360 3.61 15.33 0.94
CA ARG A 360 3.49 14.51 -0.28
C ARG A 360 2.29 13.58 -0.23
N TYR A 361 2.04 12.96 0.91
CA TYR A 361 0.91 12.05 1.10
C TYR A 361 -0.42 12.82 1.02
N ILE A 362 -0.52 13.97 1.69
CA ILE A 362 -1.70 14.85 1.60
C ILE A 362 -1.88 15.34 0.16
N PHE A 363 -0.81 15.76 -0.52
CA PHE A 363 -0.84 16.20 -1.91
C PHE A 363 -1.36 15.10 -2.84
N LEU A 364 -0.92 13.85 -2.66
CA LEU A 364 -1.48 12.73 -3.41
C LEU A 364 -2.99 12.63 -3.20
N PHE A 365 -3.41 12.60 -1.93
CA PHE A 365 -4.83 12.48 -1.58
C PHE A 365 -5.64 13.60 -2.23
N GLU A 366 -5.23 14.85 -2.07
CA GLU A 366 -5.97 15.98 -2.61
C GLU A 366 -6.04 15.95 -4.13
N THR A 367 -4.93 15.58 -4.78
CA THR A 367 -4.86 15.48 -6.24
C THR A 367 -5.73 14.34 -6.76
N ILE A 368 -5.58 13.14 -6.20
CA ILE A 368 -6.30 11.97 -6.70
C ILE A 368 -7.79 12.01 -6.40
N THR A 369 -8.20 12.60 -5.27
CA THR A 369 -9.61 12.68 -4.88
C THR A 369 -10.30 13.96 -5.36
N ASN A 370 -9.53 14.95 -5.85
CA ASN A 370 -10.00 16.32 -6.08
C ASN A 370 -10.74 16.92 -4.87
N SER A 371 -10.32 16.56 -3.66
CA SER A 371 -10.93 16.98 -2.40
C SER A 371 -9.87 17.55 -1.46
N ARG A 372 -10.21 18.58 -0.67
CA ARG A 372 -9.28 19.11 0.33
C ARG A 372 -9.11 18.13 1.49
N PHE A 373 -7.89 18.01 1.98
CA PHE A 373 -7.60 17.20 3.15
C PHE A 373 -8.14 17.87 4.41
N GLU A 374 -9.01 17.17 5.13
CA GLU A 374 -9.55 17.70 6.38
C GLU A 374 -8.56 17.49 7.52
N MET A 375 -8.11 18.61 8.07
CA MET A 375 -7.22 18.68 9.21
C MET A 375 -7.98 18.34 10.51
N PRO A 376 -7.72 17.18 11.16
CA PRO A 376 -8.45 16.81 12.36
C PRO A 376 -8.08 17.71 13.54
N GLY A 377 -9.08 18.06 14.35
CA GLY A 377 -8.84 18.82 15.58
C GLY A 377 -8.02 18.03 16.60
N THR A 378 -7.17 18.73 17.37
CA THR A 378 -6.26 18.16 18.37
C THR A 378 -6.83 18.14 19.80
N LYS A 379 -8.14 18.41 19.96
CA LYS A 379 -8.78 18.57 21.29
C LYS A 379 -8.96 17.26 22.06
N GLU A 380 -9.07 16.13 21.35
CA GLU A 380 -9.23 14.79 21.91
C GLU A 380 -8.04 13.94 21.45
N PRO A 381 -7.44 13.11 22.32
CA PRO A 381 -6.45 12.13 21.90
C PRO A 381 -7.01 11.22 20.80
N VAL A 382 -6.23 11.00 19.73
CA VAL A 382 -6.68 10.26 18.54
C VAL A 382 -7.14 8.84 18.90
N HIS A 383 -6.47 8.18 19.85
CA HIS A 383 -6.87 6.86 20.32
C HIS A 383 -8.27 6.86 20.96
N ASP A 384 -8.56 7.82 21.84
CA ASP A 384 -9.85 7.91 22.54
C ASP A 384 -10.99 8.13 21.54
N ARG A 385 -10.77 9.03 20.56
CA ARG A 385 -11.69 9.27 19.44
C ARG A 385 -12.00 7.98 18.68
N ILE A 386 -10.95 7.25 18.29
CA ILE A 386 -11.06 5.98 17.57
C ILE A 386 -11.81 4.94 18.42
N SER A 387 -11.45 4.79 19.69
CA SER A 387 -12.07 3.81 20.60
C SER A 387 -13.57 4.06 20.74
N ARG A 388 -13.98 5.32 20.92
CA ARG A 388 -15.38 5.72 21.00
C ARG A 388 -16.14 5.43 19.71
N ASN A 389 -15.59 5.83 18.57
CA ASN A 389 -16.21 5.65 17.25
C ASN A 389 -16.36 4.17 16.89
N VAL A 390 -15.32 3.36 17.15
CA VAL A 390 -15.34 1.91 16.89
C VAL A 390 -16.36 1.19 17.78
N SER A 391 -16.39 1.51 19.08
CA SER A 391 -17.35 0.91 20.01
C SER A 391 -18.81 1.16 19.59
N GLN A 392 -19.12 2.40 19.18
CA GLN A 392 -20.44 2.75 18.65
C GLN A 392 -20.77 1.98 17.37
N ALA A 393 -19.84 1.92 16.42
CA ALA A 393 -20.06 1.25 15.15
C ALA A 393 -20.27 -0.26 15.30
N LEU A 394 -19.47 -0.94 16.14
CA LEU A 394 -19.64 -2.38 16.40
C LEU A 394 -20.98 -2.67 17.10
N SER A 395 -21.42 -1.79 18.00
CA SER A 395 -22.72 -1.94 18.67
C SER A 395 -23.88 -1.83 17.69
N SER A 396 -23.77 -0.99 16.66
CA SER A 396 -24.78 -0.86 15.60
C SER A 396 -24.78 -2.01 14.59
N LEU A 397 -23.65 -2.71 14.42
CA LEU A 397 -23.55 -3.87 13.52
C LEU A 397 -24.08 -5.18 14.12
N GLN A 398 -24.32 -5.20 15.44
CA GLN A 398 -24.89 -6.35 16.17
C GLN A 398 -26.42 -6.31 16.28
N GLN A 399 -27.05 -5.18 15.93
CA GLN A 399 -28.49 -4.99 15.85
C GLN A 399 -28.98 -5.32 14.44
#